data_AF-A0A1M7H6N7-F1
#
_entry.id   AF-A0A1M7H6N7-F1
#
_cell.length_a   1.000
_cell.length_b   1.000
_cell.length_c   1.000
_cell.angle_alpha   90.00
_cell.angle_beta   90.00
_cell.angle_gamma   90.00
#
_symmetry.space_group_name_H-M   'P 1'
#
loop_
_entity.id
_entity.type
_entity.pdbx_description
1 polymer ?
#
loop_
_entity_poly.entity_id
_entity_poly.type
_entity_poly.pdbx_seq_one_letter_code
_entity_poly.pdbx_strand_id
1 'polypeptide(L)'
;MTTTESSPASEKPRKEVLRPLDDEARRLARGLIRSARFGALAALEPDTGHPMASRVALAPDMDGTPYILISTLSGHTAALSADARCSLLLGEPGKGDPLAHPRITLMCHAEKVERGTPDHDRMRRRYLARHPKAELYVDFPDFAFFRLKLERASLNGGFGKAFVLEQGDLVLEEALCAAFSERETGVVDHMNSDHSDAVSLYAERLAKAGKGAWKLVSVDPEGIDLKAADDMARIWFDQPLASPDQLRSELVRLVGIAREKAETAQAS
;
A
#
# COMPACT_ATOMS: atom_id res chain seq x y z
N MET A 1 16.53 -62.89 -19.86
CA MET A 1 15.55 -61.80 -20.09
C MET A 1 14.45 -61.96 -19.06
N THR A 2 14.50 -61.18 -18.00
CA THR A 2 13.44 -61.12 -16.98
C THR A 2 13.35 -59.65 -16.59
N THR A 3 12.39 -58.97 -17.19
CA THR A 3 12.07 -57.57 -16.94
C THR A 3 11.28 -57.46 -15.64
N THR A 4 11.85 -56.79 -14.65
CA THR A 4 11.17 -56.41 -13.42
C THR A 4 10.27 -55.20 -13.71
N GLU A 5 8.96 -55.40 -13.74
CA GLU A 5 7.99 -54.29 -13.78
C GLU A 5 7.96 -53.61 -12.41
N SER A 6 8.38 -52.34 -12.39
CA SER A 6 8.18 -51.44 -11.25
C SER A 6 6.77 -50.84 -11.36
N SER A 7 5.93 -51.14 -10.38
CA SER A 7 4.61 -50.55 -10.20
C SER A 7 4.73 -49.05 -9.86
N PRO A 8 3.97 -48.14 -10.47
CA PRO A 8 4.05 -46.72 -10.15
C PRO A 8 3.43 -46.47 -8.77
N ALA A 9 4.23 -45.92 -7.86
CA ALA A 9 3.77 -45.44 -6.57
C ALA A 9 2.68 -44.37 -6.77
N SER A 10 1.58 -44.48 -6.03
CA SER A 10 0.49 -43.52 -6.14
C SER A 10 0.92 -42.17 -5.55
N GLU A 11 1.02 -41.15 -6.40
CA GLU A 11 1.14 -39.76 -5.95
C GLU A 11 -0.18 -39.37 -5.28
N LYS A 12 -0.17 -39.26 -3.95
CA LYS A 12 -1.26 -38.62 -3.22
C LYS A 12 -1.38 -37.18 -3.74
N PRO A 13 -2.61 -36.69 -4.04
CA PRO A 13 -2.78 -35.32 -4.52
C PRO A 13 -2.25 -34.34 -3.46
N ARG A 14 -1.31 -33.49 -3.89
CA ARG A 14 -0.69 -32.46 -3.07
C ARG A 14 -1.81 -31.53 -2.60
N LYS A 15 -2.14 -31.57 -1.30
CA LYS A 15 -3.15 -30.69 -0.68
C LYS A 15 -2.87 -29.27 -1.14
N GLU A 16 -3.80 -28.65 -1.85
CA GLU A 16 -3.66 -27.26 -2.30
C GLU A 16 -3.53 -26.37 -1.06
N VAL A 17 -2.31 -25.90 -0.81
CA VAL A 17 -1.98 -25.03 0.34
C VAL A 17 -2.54 -23.62 0.13
N LEU A 18 -2.89 -23.27 -1.11
CA LEU A 18 -3.46 -21.99 -1.49
C LEU A 18 -4.97 -21.98 -1.30
N ARG A 19 -5.47 -20.92 -0.67
CA ARG A 19 -6.90 -20.68 -0.54
C ARG A 19 -7.42 -19.96 -1.80
N PRO A 20 -8.70 -20.16 -2.18
CA PRO A 20 -9.32 -19.33 -3.20
C PRO A 20 -9.33 -17.88 -2.75
N LEU A 21 -9.11 -16.96 -3.69
CA LEU A 21 -9.07 -15.53 -3.43
C LEU A 21 -10.50 -14.99 -3.27
N ASP A 22 -10.76 -14.31 -2.15
CA ASP A 22 -12.02 -13.64 -1.84
C ASP A 22 -11.82 -12.13 -1.61
N ASP A 23 -12.91 -11.38 -1.44
CA ASP A 23 -12.87 -9.93 -1.28
C ASP A 23 -12.18 -9.51 0.03
N GLU A 24 -12.23 -10.33 1.08
CA GLU A 24 -11.51 -10.09 2.33
C GLU A 24 -10.00 -10.16 2.11
N ALA A 25 -9.53 -11.19 1.39
CA ALA A 25 -8.12 -11.34 1.04
C ALA A 25 -7.62 -10.21 0.12
N ARG A 26 -8.43 -9.78 -0.86
CA ARG A 26 -8.12 -8.60 -1.71
C ARG A 26 -7.98 -7.33 -0.88
N ARG A 27 -8.95 -7.07 0.01
CA ARG A 27 -8.95 -5.90 0.89
C ARG A 27 -7.78 -5.93 1.89
N LEU A 28 -7.41 -7.11 2.40
CA LEU A 28 -6.23 -7.29 3.24
C LEU A 28 -4.94 -6.99 2.46
N ALA A 29 -4.78 -7.54 1.25
CA ALA A 29 -3.62 -7.28 0.39
C ALA A 29 -3.47 -5.78 0.09
N ARG A 30 -4.54 -5.15 -0.40
CA ARG A 30 -4.55 -3.70 -0.66
C ARG A 30 -4.32 -2.91 0.62
N GLY A 31 -4.86 -3.33 1.76
CA GLY A 31 -4.63 -2.69 3.06
C GLY A 31 -3.18 -2.68 3.50
N LEU A 32 -2.46 -3.80 3.32
CA LEU A 32 -1.01 -3.87 3.59
C LEU A 32 -0.22 -2.91 2.71
N ILE A 33 -0.62 -2.74 1.44
CA ILE A 33 0.02 -1.80 0.52
C ILE A 33 -0.32 -0.34 0.90
N ARG A 34 -1.61 -0.04 1.11
CA ARG A 34 -2.11 1.32 1.36
C ARG A 34 -1.58 1.92 2.67
N SER A 35 -1.40 1.09 3.69
CA SER A 35 -0.89 1.52 5.00
C SER A 35 0.63 1.53 5.12
N ALA A 36 1.35 0.89 4.19
CA ALA A 36 2.80 0.80 4.25
C ALA A 36 3.49 2.19 4.16
N ARG A 37 4.51 2.37 5.00
CA ARG A 37 5.42 3.53 4.99
C ARG A 37 6.83 3.15 4.57
N PHE A 38 7.17 1.89 4.73
CA PHE A 38 8.45 1.31 4.35
C PHE A 38 8.25 -0.18 4.05
N GLY A 39 9.26 -0.80 3.47
CA GLY A 39 9.30 -2.23 3.22
C GLY A 39 10.73 -2.73 3.00
N ALA A 40 10.87 -4.04 2.85
CA ALA A 40 12.13 -4.64 2.43
C ALA A 40 12.10 -4.87 0.91
N LEU A 41 12.90 -4.09 0.19
CA LEU A 41 13.12 -4.22 -1.25
C LEU A 41 14.22 -5.26 -1.49
N ALA A 42 13.92 -6.26 -2.32
CA ALA A 42 14.93 -7.16 -2.86
C ALA A 42 15.18 -6.88 -4.35
N ALA A 43 16.43 -6.73 -4.73
CA ALA A 43 16.90 -6.47 -6.09
C ALA A 43 18.15 -7.32 -6.40
N LEU A 44 18.55 -7.42 -7.66
CA LEU A 44 19.70 -8.22 -8.08
C LEU A 44 20.96 -7.36 -8.22
N GLU A 45 22.04 -7.75 -7.54
CA GLU A 45 23.35 -7.11 -7.74
C GLU A 45 23.81 -7.25 -9.19
N PRO A 46 24.21 -6.15 -9.87
CA PRO A 46 24.55 -6.19 -11.30
C PRO A 46 25.67 -7.18 -11.64
N ASP A 47 26.73 -7.23 -10.83
CA ASP A 47 27.94 -8.00 -11.14
C ASP A 47 27.84 -9.46 -10.73
N THR A 48 27.15 -9.75 -9.63
CA THR A 48 27.15 -11.08 -8.99
C THR A 48 25.83 -11.83 -9.17
N GLY A 49 24.75 -11.12 -9.50
CA GLY A 49 23.38 -11.65 -9.50
C GLY A 49 22.86 -12.03 -8.12
N HIS A 50 23.56 -11.72 -7.03
CA HIS A 50 23.06 -12.01 -5.68
C HIS A 50 21.82 -11.16 -5.38
N PRO A 51 20.80 -11.74 -4.72
CA PRO A 51 19.69 -10.96 -4.21
C PRO A 51 20.16 -10.11 -3.03
N MET A 52 20.16 -8.79 -3.20
CA MET A 52 20.35 -7.84 -2.11
C MET A 52 19.00 -7.50 -1.49
N ALA A 53 18.93 -7.36 -0.17
CA ALA A 53 17.76 -6.82 0.51
C ALA A 53 18.10 -5.50 1.19
N SER A 54 17.27 -4.47 0.99
CA SER A 54 17.44 -3.15 1.61
C SER A 54 16.11 -2.60 2.10
N ARG A 55 16.14 -1.80 3.17
CA ARG A 55 14.96 -1.08 3.64
C ARG A 55 14.76 0.18 2.81
N VAL A 56 13.54 0.37 2.31
CA VAL A 56 13.14 1.55 1.55
C VAL A 56 11.91 2.19 2.18
N ALA A 57 11.86 3.53 2.20
CA ALA A 57 10.64 4.26 2.50
C ALA A 57 9.78 4.36 1.22
N LEU A 58 8.48 4.23 1.36
CA LEU A 58 7.56 4.11 0.22
C LEU A 58 6.24 4.82 0.47
N ALA A 59 5.50 5.08 -0.61
CA ALA A 59 4.11 5.47 -0.57
C ALA A 59 3.32 4.76 -1.69
N PRO A 60 2.02 4.50 -1.50
CA PRO A 60 1.14 4.05 -2.57
C PRO A 60 0.64 5.23 -3.41
N ASP A 61 0.60 5.07 -4.73
CA ASP A 61 -0.04 6.01 -5.67
C ASP A 61 -1.58 5.85 -5.63
N MET A 62 -2.31 6.62 -6.42
CA MET A 62 -3.78 6.61 -6.47
C MET A 62 -4.35 5.20 -6.72
N ASP A 63 -3.79 4.50 -7.70
CA ASP A 63 -4.19 3.14 -8.09
C ASP A 63 -3.80 2.06 -7.06
N GLY A 64 -2.89 2.38 -6.13
CA GLY A 64 -2.36 1.45 -5.14
C GLY A 64 -0.96 0.94 -5.48
N THR A 65 -0.41 1.30 -6.64
CA THR A 65 0.96 0.93 -7.01
C THR A 65 1.95 1.57 -6.02
N PRO A 66 2.80 0.79 -5.33
CA PRO A 66 3.82 1.33 -4.46
C PRO A 66 4.90 2.06 -5.27
N TYR A 67 5.44 3.12 -4.71
CA TYR A 67 6.62 3.78 -5.23
C TYR A 67 7.56 4.20 -4.11
N ILE A 68 8.83 4.32 -4.47
CA ILE A 68 9.94 4.60 -3.55
C ILE A 68 10.67 5.85 -4.01
N LEU A 69 11.30 6.54 -3.06
CA LEU A 69 12.20 7.66 -3.28
C LEU A 69 13.59 7.22 -2.81
N ILE A 70 14.53 7.10 -3.73
CA ILE A 70 15.84 6.51 -3.48
C ILE A 70 16.96 7.36 -4.05
N SER A 71 18.11 7.36 -3.38
CA SER A 71 19.29 8.05 -3.89
C SER A 71 19.84 7.31 -5.10
N THR A 72 20.21 8.02 -6.16
CA THR A 72 20.88 7.49 -7.34
C THR A 72 22.27 6.94 -7.04
N LEU A 73 22.80 7.19 -5.84
CA LEU A 73 24.10 6.69 -5.37
C LEU A 73 24.00 5.37 -4.59
N SER A 74 22.79 4.88 -4.30
CA SER A 74 22.60 3.67 -3.50
C SER A 74 22.82 2.39 -4.32
N GLY A 75 23.22 1.31 -3.63
CA GLY A 75 23.37 -0.01 -4.26
C GLY A 75 22.08 -0.56 -4.86
N HIS A 76 20.92 -0.32 -4.22
CA HIS A 76 19.64 -0.74 -4.78
C HIS A 76 19.26 0.06 -6.03
N THR A 77 19.66 1.33 -6.17
CA THR A 77 19.39 2.07 -7.42
C THR A 77 20.25 1.55 -8.56
N ALA A 78 21.53 1.24 -8.31
CA ALA A 78 22.38 0.60 -9.30
C ALA A 78 21.81 -0.76 -9.73
N ALA A 79 21.34 -1.57 -8.77
CA ALA A 79 20.68 -2.85 -9.03
C ALA A 79 19.43 -2.68 -9.91
N LEU A 80 18.49 -1.81 -9.52
CA LEU A 80 17.24 -1.57 -10.27
C LEU A 80 17.48 -0.99 -11.67
N SER A 81 18.57 -0.25 -11.85
CA SER A 81 18.93 0.32 -13.16
C SER A 81 19.51 -0.75 -14.11
N ALA A 82 20.17 -1.77 -13.57
CA ALA A 82 20.71 -2.89 -14.36
C ALA A 82 19.64 -3.96 -14.65
N ASP A 83 18.77 -4.25 -13.67
CA ASP A 83 17.64 -5.16 -13.82
C ASP A 83 16.43 -4.59 -13.06
N ALA A 84 15.39 -4.24 -13.81
CA ALA A 84 14.19 -3.64 -13.25
C ALA A 84 13.39 -4.61 -12.36
N ARG A 85 13.64 -5.93 -12.40
CA ARG A 85 12.91 -6.90 -11.59
C ARG A 85 13.27 -6.75 -10.12
N CYS A 86 12.26 -6.58 -9.28
CA CYS A 86 12.43 -6.51 -7.84
C CYS A 86 11.25 -7.16 -7.12
N SER A 87 11.43 -7.40 -5.82
CA SER A 87 10.32 -7.73 -4.94
C SER A 87 10.27 -6.81 -3.73
N LEU A 88 9.08 -6.59 -3.20
CA LEU A 88 8.86 -5.74 -2.04
C LEU A 88 8.04 -6.51 -1.00
N LEU A 89 8.62 -6.74 0.17
CA LEU A 89 7.95 -7.34 1.31
C LEU A 89 7.35 -6.25 2.20
N LEU A 90 6.05 -6.36 2.45
CA LEU A 90 5.27 -5.49 3.33
C LEU A 90 4.53 -6.30 4.40
N GLY A 91 4.21 -5.64 5.50
CA GLY A 91 3.58 -6.23 6.68
C GLY A 91 4.60 -6.43 7.78
N GLU A 92 4.38 -5.76 8.91
CA GLU A 92 5.24 -5.82 10.08
C GLU A 92 4.59 -6.71 11.15
N PRO A 93 5.37 -7.51 11.88
CA PRO A 93 4.85 -8.28 12.99
C PRO A 93 4.50 -7.38 14.17
N GLY A 94 3.36 -7.62 14.80
CA GLY A 94 3.04 -7.09 16.13
C GLY A 94 3.60 -7.97 17.26
N LYS A 95 3.01 -7.86 18.46
CA LYS A 95 3.33 -8.77 19.57
C LYS A 95 2.97 -10.22 19.24
N GLY A 96 3.73 -11.18 19.79
CA GLY A 96 3.50 -12.62 19.61
C GLY A 96 4.33 -13.23 18.49
N ASP A 97 3.85 -14.34 17.91
CA ASP A 97 4.53 -15.04 16.82
C ASP A 97 4.53 -14.18 15.53
N PRO A 98 5.70 -13.86 14.94
CA PRO A 98 5.78 -13.06 13.72
C PRO A 98 5.03 -13.69 12.53
N LEU A 99 4.89 -15.02 12.47
CA LEU A 99 4.20 -15.72 11.38
C LEU A 99 2.68 -15.69 11.51
N ALA A 100 2.15 -15.21 12.63
CA ALA A 100 0.72 -14.96 12.80
C ALA A 100 0.24 -13.67 12.11
N HIS A 101 1.14 -12.72 11.84
CA HIS A 101 0.79 -11.38 11.34
C HIS A 101 0.75 -11.32 9.81
N PRO A 102 -0.25 -10.67 9.19
CA PRO A 102 -0.33 -10.57 7.73
C PRO A 102 0.89 -9.92 7.07
N ARG A 103 1.27 -10.44 5.90
CA ARG A 103 2.41 -9.99 5.10
C ARG A 103 2.17 -10.28 3.63
N ILE A 104 2.72 -9.45 2.76
CA ILE A 104 2.58 -9.58 1.32
C ILE A 104 3.94 -9.35 0.65
N THR A 105 4.32 -10.25 -0.24
CA THR A 105 5.46 -10.06 -1.13
C THR A 105 4.96 -9.72 -2.52
N LEU A 106 5.31 -8.53 -2.99
CA LEU A 106 4.97 -7.99 -4.30
C LEU A 106 6.09 -8.32 -5.28
N MET A 107 5.75 -8.81 -6.47
CA MET A 107 6.70 -8.99 -7.57
C MET A 107 6.49 -7.86 -8.56
N CYS A 108 7.54 -7.08 -8.81
CA CYS A 108 7.42 -5.80 -9.48
C CYS A 108 8.52 -5.57 -10.50
N HIS A 109 8.25 -4.64 -11.42
CA HIS A 109 9.25 -3.95 -12.21
C HIS A 109 9.40 -2.51 -11.73
N ALA A 110 10.61 -2.08 -11.39
CA ALA A 110 10.91 -0.71 -11.05
C ALA A 110 11.02 0.15 -12.32
N GLU A 111 10.31 1.26 -12.34
CA GLU A 111 10.35 2.26 -13.41
C GLU A 111 10.65 3.62 -12.80
N LYS A 112 11.74 4.24 -13.26
CA LYS A 112 12.09 5.59 -12.84
C LYS A 112 11.05 6.58 -13.35
N VAL A 113 10.61 7.48 -12.48
CA VAL A 113 9.66 8.54 -12.84
C VAL A 113 10.41 9.84 -13.07
N GLU A 114 10.27 10.39 -14.27
CA GLU A 114 11.00 11.58 -14.69
C GLU A 114 10.48 12.85 -14.02
N ARG A 115 11.42 13.71 -13.61
CA ARG A 115 11.13 15.00 -12.97
C ARG A 115 10.37 15.92 -13.93
N GLY A 116 9.46 16.73 -13.40
CA GLY A 116 8.67 17.70 -14.17
C GLY A 116 7.50 17.07 -14.95
N THR A 117 7.19 15.80 -14.73
CA THR A 117 5.99 15.15 -15.24
C THR A 117 4.82 15.31 -14.24
N PRO A 118 3.55 15.31 -14.69
CA PRO A 118 2.39 15.32 -13.78
C PRO A 118 2.40 14.17 -12.76
N ASP A 119 2.90 13.00 -13.18
CA ASP A 119 3.08 11.84 -12.32
C ASP A 119 4.08 12.12 -11.19
N HIS A 120 5.25 12.68 -11.53
CA HIS A 120 6.25 13.06 -10.54
C HIS A 120 5.68 14.03 -9.50
N ASP A 121 4.95 15.06 -9.94
CA ASP A 121 4.44 16.09 -9.03
C ASP A 121 3.34 15.53 -8.10
N ARG A 122 2.46 14.68 -8.62
CA ARG A 122 1.47 13.94 -7.81
C ARG A 122 2.16 13.04 -6.78
N MET A 123 3.13 12.24 -7.21
CA MET A 123 3.88 11.32 -6.35
C MET A 123 4.66 12.09 -5.28
N ARG A 124 5.34 13.18 -5.63
CA ARG A 124 6.04 14.04 -4.67
C ARG A 124 5.10 14.55 -3.58
N ARG A 125 3.93 15.10 -3.96
CA ARG A 125 2.94 15.58 -2.99
C ARG A 125 2.47 14.47 -2.05
N ARG A 126 2.03 13.33 -2.59
CA ARG A 126 1.56 12.19 -1.78
C ARG A 126 2.67 11.62 -0.88
N TYR A 127 3.90 11.58 -1.38
CA TYR A 127 5.06 11.12 -0.61
C TYR A 127 5.33 12.04 0.58
N LEU A 128 5.35 13.36 0.38
CA LEU A 128 5.61 14.33 1.44
C LEU A 128 4.49 14.37 2.48
N ALA A 129 3.22 14.19 2.08
CA ALA A 129 2.11 14.07 3.01
C ALA A 129 2.31 12.88 3.98
N ARG A 130 2.91 11.79 3.50
CA ARG A 130 3.22 10.60 4.30
C ARG A 130 4.57 10.68 5.02
N HIS A 131 5.56 11.33 4.42
CA HIS A 131 6.94 11.44 4.89
C HIS A 131 7.43 12.89 4.92
N PRO A 132 6.94 13.74 5.85
CA PRO A 132 7.29 15.17 5.86
C PRO A 132 8.80 15.43 6.00
N LYS A 133 9.52 14.55 6.69
CA LYS A 133 10.98 14.64 6.84
C LYS A 133 11.74 14.51 5.51
N ALA A 134 11.09 13.99 4.46
CA ALA A 134 11.69 13.88 3.13
C ALA A 134 11.79 15.21 2.39
N GLU A 135 11.14 16.29 2.85
CA GLU A 135 11.35 17.65 2.33
C GLU A 135 12.84 18.05 2.31
N LEU A 136 13.64 17.48 3.22
CA LEU A 136 15.07 17.73 3.33
C LEU A 136 15.91 17.18 2.16
N TYR A 137 15.38 16.23 1.38
CA TYR A 137 16.17 15.54 0.34
C TYR A 137 15.40 15.19 -0.94
N VAL A 138 14.07 15.28 -0.98
CA VAL A 138 13.25 14.87 -2.14
C VAL A 138 13.61 15.61 -3.43
N ASP A 139 14.04 16.86 -3.32
CA ASP A 139 14.40 17.70 -4.46
C ASP A 139 15.89 17.68 -4.79
N PHE A 140 16.68 16.87 -4.09
CA PHE A 140 18.09 16.71 -4.42
C PHE A 140 18.25 16.01 -5.79
N PRO A 141 19.23 16.44 -6.60
CA PRO A 141 19.42 15.91 -7.95
C PRO A 141 19.79 14.42 -7.95
N ASP A 142 20.37 13.93 -6.85
CA ASP A 142 20.73 12.53 -6.64
C ASP A 142 19.62 11.71 -5.98
N PHE A 143 18.38 12.20 -5.95
CA PHE A 143 17.20 11.41 -5.55
C PHE A 143 16.21 11.30 -6.71
N ALA A 144 15.60 10.12 -6.85
CA ALA A 144 14.60 9.85 -7.87
C ALA A 144 13.46 8.99 -7.34
N PHE A 145 12.26 9.22 -7.87
CA PHE A 145 11.12 8.35 -7.64
C PHE A 145 11.19 7.14 -8.58
N PHE A 146 10.87 5.96 -8.05
CA PHE A 146 10.68 4.74 -8.83
C PHE A 146 9.31 4.15 -8.50
N ARG A 147 8.47 4.01 -9.53
CA ARG A 147 7.21 3.28 -9.47
C ARG A 147 7.49 1.79 -9.54
N LEU A 148 6.89 0.99 -8.68
CA LEU A 148 7.06 -0.46 -8.67
C LEU A 148 5.83 -1.11 -9.33
N LYS A 149 5.86 -1.22 -10.66
CA LYS A 149 4.77 -1.82 -11.45
C LYS A 149 4.52 -3.25 -11.00
N LEU A 150 3.34 -3.50 -10.43
CA LEU A 150 2.96 -4.79 -9.87
C LEU A 150 2.63 -5.79 -10.98
N GLU A 151 3.20 -6.99 -10.88
CA GLU A 151 2.81 -8.12 -11.75
C GLU A 151 1.89 -9.10 -11.01
N ARG A 152 2.29 -9.46 -9.79
CA ARG A 152 1.59 -10.42 -8.92
C ARG A 152 2.04 -10.25 -7.48
N ALA A 153 1.32 -10.86 -6.56
CA ALA A 153 1.70 -10.91 -5.15
C ALA A 153 1.47 -12.27 -4.52
N SER A 154 2.23 -12.54 -3.47
CA SER A 154 1.95 -13.64 -2.54
C SER A 154 1.53 -13.02 -1.21
N LEU A 155 0.26 -13.22 -0.84
CA LEU A 155 -0.28 -12.80 0.45
C LEU A 155 -0.25 -13.97 1.41
N ASN A 156 0.22 -13.71 2.61
CA ASN A 156 -0.02 -14.58 3.73
C ASN A 156 -0.72 -13.79 4.85
N GLY A 157 -1.99 -14.12 5.09
CA GLY A 157 -2.85 -13.46 6.07
C GLY A 157 -2.75 -14.01 7.49
N GLY A 158 -1.70 -14.78 7.81
CA GLY A 158 -1.56 -15.53 9.05
C GLY A 158 -1.57 -17.05 8.83
N PHE A 159 -1.54 -17.83 9.90
CA PHE A 159 -1.49 -19.29 9.82
C PHE A 159 -2.58 -19.87 8.90
N GLY A 160 -2.16 -20.69 7.92
CA GLY A 160 -3.06 -21.38 6.99
C GLY A 160 -3.79 -20.48 5.98
N LYS A 161 -3.43 -19.19 5.86
CA LYS A 161 -4.09 -18.24 4.96
C LYS A 161 -3.12 -17.74 3.88
N ALA A 162 -2.82 -18.58 2.89
CA ALA A 162 -1.95 -18.23 1.77
C ALA A 162 -2.76 -18.00 0.48
N PHE A 163 -2.46 -16.92 -0.23
CA PHE A 163 -3.14 -16.52 -1.47
C PHE A 163 -2.11 -16.03 -2.50
N VAL A 164 -2.45 -16.21 -3.78
CA VAL A 164 -1.77 -15.60 -4.91
C VAL A 164 -2.71 -14.56 -5.50
N LEU A 165 -2.16 -13.38 -5.82
CA LEU A 165 -2.90 -12.28 -6.44
C LEU A 165 -2.22 -11.89 -7.74
N GLU A 166 -2.99 -11.51 -8.74
CA GLU A 166 -2.54 -10.89 -9.98
C GLU A 166 -2.67 -9.37 -9.90
N GLN A 167 -2.11 -8.66 -10.89
CA GLN A 167 -2.14 -7.19 -10.93
C GLN A 167 -3.56 -6.62 -10.76
N GLY A 168 -4.56 -7.14 -11.48
CA GLY A 168 -5.95 -6.66 -11.43
C GLY A 168 -6.62 -6.81 -10.06
N ASP A 169 -6.06 -7.63 -9.18
CA ASP A 169 -6.54 -7.79 -7.81
C ASP A 169 -6.01 -6.69 -6.89
N LEU A 170 -4.94 -6.00 -7.29
CA LEU A 170 -4.14 -5.10 -6.45
C LEU A 170 -4.29 -3.63 -6.83
N VAL A 171 -4.43 -3.34 -8.12
CA VAL A 171 -4.52 -1.98 -8.64
C VAL A 171 -5.95 -1.59 -9.01
N LEU A 172 -6.25 -0.31 -8.88
CA LEU A 172 -7.51 0.28 -9.32
C LEU A 172 -7.47 0.68 -10.79
N GLU A 173 -8.65 0.87 -11.36
CA GLU A 173 -8.82 1.27 -12.76
C GLU A 173 -8.25 2.68 -13.00
N GLU A 174 -7.52 2.84 -14.11
CA GLU A 174 -6.70 4.01 -14.40
C GLU A 174 -7.54 5.28 -14.61
N ALA A 175 -8.62 5.21 -15.39
CA ALA A 175 -9.47 6.37 -15.68
C ALA A 175 -10.15 6.90 -14.41
N LEU A 176 -10.63 6.00 -13.55
CA LEU A 176 -11.17 6.36 -12.23
C LEU A 176 -10.10 7.03 -11.35
N CYS A 177 -8.89 6.49 -11.33
CA CYS A 177 -7.78 7.08 -10.58
C CYS A 177 -7.39 8.47 -11.10
N ALA A 178 -7.40 8.67 -12.42
CA ALA A 178 -7.15 9.97 -13.02
C ALA A 178 -8.19 11.01 -12.54
N ALA A 179 -9.48 10.67 -12.59
CA ALA A 179 -10.56 11.55 -12.13
C ALA A 179 -10.43 11.92 -10.63
N PHE A 180 -10.05 10.96 -9.78
CA PHE A 180 -9.79 11.23 -8.36
C PHE A 180 -8.55 12.11 -8.16
N SER A 181 -7.51 11.92 -8.97
CA SER A 181 -6.24 12.66 -8.84
C SER A 181 -6.42 14.16 -9.08
N GLU A 182 -7.32 14.56 -9.96
CA GLU A 182 -7.67 15.96 -10.21
C GLU A 182 -8.30 16.66 -9.00
N ARG A 183 -8.92 15.90 -8.09
CA ARG A 183 -9.70 16.42 -6.96
C ARG A 183 -9.00 16.23 -5.61
N GLU A 184 -8.09 15.27 -5.51
CA GLU A 184 -7.46 14.85 -4.25
C GLU A 184 -6.88 16.03 -3.46
N THR A 185 -6.07 16.88 -4.10
CA THR A 185 -5.41 18.00 -3.41
C THR A 185 -6.42 18.93 -2.74
N GLY A 186 -7.46 19.36 -3.48
CA GLY A 186 -8.48 20.26 -2.94
C GLY A 186 -9.28 19.63 -1.80
N VAL A 187 -9.58 18.32 -1.89
CA VAL A 187 -10.27 17.58 -0.81
C VAL A 187 -9.39 17.49 0.44
N VAL A 188 -8.11 17.13 0.27
CA VAL A 188 -7.16 17.00 1.38
C VAL A 188 -6.96 18.34 2.09
N ASP A 189 -6.76 19.42 1.35
CA ASP A 189 -6.53 20.75 1.91
C ASP A 189 -7.75 21.26 2.66
N HIS A 190 -8.93 21.21 2.04
CA HIS A 190 -10.20 21.64 2.64
C HIS A 190 -10.53 20.85 3.92
N MET A 191 -10.35 19.53 3.91
CA MET A 191 -10.62 18.72 5.10
C MET A 191 -9.68 19.04 6.25
N ASN A 192 -8.41 19.31 5.95
CA ASN A 192 -7.42 19.63 6.98
C ASN A 192 -7.56 21.08 7.49
N SER A 193 -8.00 22.03 6.67
CA SER A 193 -8.17 23.44 7.09
C SER A 193 -9.48 23.64 7.85
N ASP A 194 -10.58 23.10 7.33
CA ASP A 194 -11.93 23.49 7.74
C ASP A 194 -12.62 22.41 8.59
N HIS A 195 -12.09 21.18 8.57
CA HIS A 195 -12.72 19.99 9.17
C HIS A 195 -11.73 19.10 9.95
N SER A 196 -10.70 19.70 10.56
CA SER A 196 -9.70 18.97 11.35
C SER A 196 -10.29 18.21 12.56
N ASP A 197 -11.41 18.68 13.10
CA ASP A 197 -12.22 18.01 14.12
C ASP A 197 -12.84 16.70 13.58
N ALA A 198 -13.41 16.74 12.37
CA ALA A 198 -13.94 15.56 11.69
C ALA A 198 -12.83 14.55 11.39
N VAL A 199 -11.66 15.01 10.92
CA VAL A 199 -10.48 14.15 10.68
C VAL A 199 -10.03 13.44 11.97
N SER A 200 -10.03 14.15 13.10
CA SER A 200 -9.70 13.57 14.40
C SER A 200 -10.74 12.51 14.83
N LEU A 201 -12.03 12.81 14.63
CA LEU A 201 -13.12 11.86 14.89
C LEU A 201 -13.01 10.60 14.03
N TYR A 202 -12.65 10.74 12.75
CA TYR A 202 -12.41 9.61 11.85
C TYR A 202 -11.36 8.67 12.41
N ALA A 203 -10.19 9.21 12.77
CA ALA A 203 -9.08 8.41 13.27
C ALA A 203 -9.46 7.70 14.59
N GLU A 204 -10.06 8.41 15.54
CA GLU A 204 -10.38 7.87 16.85
C GLU A 204 -11.53 6.86 16.83
N ARG A 205 -12.60 7.13 16.05
CA ARG A 205 -13.85 6.36 16.13
C ARG A 205 -14.00 5.32 15.03
N LEU A 206 -13.51 5.62 13.83
CA LEU A 206 -13.63 4.72 12.68
C LEU A 206 -12.39 3.85 12.54
N ALA A 207 -11.21 4.46 12.54
CA ALA A 207 -9.94 3.71 12.43
C ALA A 207 -9.45 3.15 13.77
N LYS A 208 -10.02 3.59 14.90
CA LYS A 208 -9.60 3.19 16.26
C LYS A 208 -8.12 3.45 16.53
N ALA A 209 -7.56 4.49 15.92
CA ALA A 209 -6.13 4.77 15.91
C ALA A 209 -5.64 5.56 17.14
N GLY A 210 -6.48 5.74 18.17
CA GLY A 210 -6.15 6.53 19.35
C GLY A 210 -6.11 8.04 19.08
N LYS A 211 -5.91 8.82 20.15
CA LYS A 211 -5.83 10.28 20.07
C LYS A 211 -4.51 10.71 19.43
N GLY A 212 -4.55 11.73 18.57
CA GLY A 212 -3.37 12.26 17.91
C GLY A 212 -3.66 13.47 17.04
N ALA A 213 -2.62 14.16 16.58
CA ALA A 213 -2.73 15.24 15.60
C ALA A 213 -2.91 14.65 14.18
N TRP A 214 -4.06 14.01 13.97
CA TRP A 214 -4.39 13.32 12.73
C TRP A 214 -4.64 14.31 11.59
N LYS A 215 -4.07 14.00 10.42
CA LYS A 215 -4.32 14.70 9.16
C LYS A 215 -4.79 13.72 8.11
N LEU A 216 -5.71 14.15 7.24
CA LEU A 216 -6.00 13.47 6.00
C LEU A 216 -4.80 13.66 5.07
N VAL A 217 -4.21 12.57 4.55
CA VAL A 217 -3.01 12.64 3.70
C VAL A 217 -3.23 12.16 2.28
N SER A 218 -4.23 11.29 2.07
CA SER A 218 -4.66 10.87 0.74
C SER A 218 -6.10 10.42 0.73
N VAL A 219 -6.70 10.48 -0.46
CA VAL A 219 -7.98 9.87 -0.78
C VAL A 219 -7.85 9.11 -2.09
N ASP A 220 -8.54 7.97 -2.18
CA ASP A 220 -8.65 7.14 -3.38
C ASP A 220 -10.08 6.59 -3.50
N PRO A 221 -10.45 5.92 -4.60
CA PRO A 221 -11.80 5.41 -4.79
C PRO A 221 -12.31 4.46 -3.69
N GLU A 222 -11.42 3.84 -2.92
CA GLU A 222 -11.80 2.86 -1.89
C GLU A 222 -11.72 3.40 -0.46
N GLY A 223 -11.18 4.60 -0.24
CA GLY A 223 -11.07 5.14 1.10
C GLY A 223 -10.18 6.37 1.26
N ILE A 224 -9.91 6.67 2.54
CA ILE A 224 -9.03 7.75 2.97
C ILE A 224 -7.90 7.22 3.86
N ASP A 225 -6.73 7.83 3.75
CA ASP A 225 -5.61 7.56 4.64
C ASP A 225 -5.35 8.78 5.54
N LEU A 226 -5.19 8.48 6.82
CA LEU A 226 -4.92 9.43 7.89
C LEU A 226 -3.53 9.17 8.47
N LYS A 227 -2.89 10.23 8.94
CA LYS A 227 -1.57 10.17 9.57
C LYS A 227 -1.48 11.03 10.82
N ALA A 228 -0.86 10.50 11.88
CA ALA A 228 -0.41 11.27 13.04
C ALA A 228 1.01 10.83 13.41
N ALA A 229 1.96 11.76 13.49
CA ALA A 229 3.38 11.43 13.69
C ALA A 229 3.85 10.32 12.72
N ASP A 230 4.20 9.13 13.22
CA ASP A 230 4.62 7.98 12.43
C ASP A 230 3.49 6.96 12.17
N ASP A 231 2.32 7.15 12.78
CA ASP A 231 1.17 6.28 12.66
C ASP A 231 0.37 6.56 11.39
N MET A 232 -0.12 5.49 10.77
CA MET A 232 -1.01 5.52 9.62
C MET A 232 -2.30 4.78 9.95
N ALA A 233 -3.41 5.32 9.48
CA ALA A 233 -4.71 4.70 9.60
C ALA A 233 -5.44 4.81 8.26
N ARG A 234 -6.04 3.73 7.79
CA ARG A 234 -6.91 3.75 6.61
C ARG A 234 -8.34 3.54 7.02
N ILE A 235 -9.24 4.35 6.47
CA ILE A 235 -10.68 4.15 6.56
C ILE A 235 -11.15 3.80 5.17
N TRP A 236 -11.67 2.60 5.05
CA TRP A 236 -12.26 2.10 3.83
C TRP A 236 -13.71 2.57 3.71
N PHE A 237 -14.12 2.89 2.49
CA PHE A 237 -15.54 3.00 2.18
C PHE A 237 -16.20 1.62 2.17
N ASP A 238 -17.53 1.60 2.31
CA ASP A 238 -18.30 0.35 2.29
C ASP A 238 -18.27 -0.28 0.89
N GLN A 239 -18.25 0.56 -0.14
CA GLN A 239 -18.06 0.21 -1.55
C GLN A 239 -17.14 1.24 -2.22
N PRO A 240 -16.36 0.84 -3.25
CA PRO A 240 -15.60 1.78 -4.04
C PRO A 240 -16.53 2.84 -4.67
N LEU A 241 -16.10 4.10 -4.62
CA LEU A 241 -16.79 5.20 -5.27
C LEU A 241 -16.56 5.13 -6.79
N ALA A 242 -17.62 5.37 -7.56
CA ALA A 242 -17.58 5.33 -9.02
C ALA A 242 -17.15 6.68 -9.63
N SER A 243 -17.15 7.76 -8.84
CA SER A 243 -16.75 9.10 -9.28
C SER A 243 -16.31 9.94 -8.07
N PRO A 244 -15.35 10.87 -8.25
CA PRO A 244 -14.95 11.81 -7.21
C PRO A 244 -16.08 12.73 -6.74
N ASP A 245 -17.16 12.90 -7.50
CA ASP A 245 -18.30 13.71 -7.09
C ASP A 245 -19.05 13.12 -5.87
N GLN A 246 -18.87 11.82 -5.62
CA GLN A 246 -19.43 11.12 -4.46
C GLN A 246 -18.62 11.33 -3.17
N LEU A 247 -17.40 11.88 -3.26
CA LEU A 247 -16.51 12.04 -2.12
C LEU A 247 -17.12 12.88 -1.00
N ARG A 248 -17.72 14.02 -1.35
CA ARG A 248 -18.30 14.91 -0.34
C ARG A 248 -19.40 14.22 0.45
N SER A 249 -20.34 13.57 -0.23
CA SER A 249 -21.42 12.83 0.43
C SER A 249 -20.88 11.69 1.31
N GLU A 250 -19.84 11.00 0.85
CA GLU A 250 -19.26 9.89 1.60
C GLU A 250 -18.52 10.38 2.86
N LEU A 251 -17.74 11.46 2.76
CA LEU A 251 -17.10 12.07 3.93
C LEU A 251 -18.14 12.59 4.95
N VAL A 252 -19.23 13.21 4.47
CA VAL A 252 -20.33 13.64 5.35
C VAL A 252 -20.99 12.43 6.05
N ARG A 253 -21.18 11.32 5.35
CA ARG A 253 -21.68 10.07 5.95
C ARG A 253 -20.73 9.55 7.02
N LEU A 254 -19.42 9.51 6.74
CA LEU A 254 -18.41 9.06 7.71
C LEU A 254 -18.42 9.90 9.00
N VAL A 255 -18.59 11.23 8.91
CA VAL A 255 -18.61 12.07 10.13
C VAL A 255 -19.89 11.85 10.94
N GLY A 256 -21.02 11.58 10.27
CA GLY A 256 -22.25 11.15 10.94
C GLY A 256 -22.02 9.89 11.78
N ILE A 257 -21.45 8.84 11.17
CA ILE A 257 -21.15 7.57 11.86
C ILE A 257 -20.15 7.77 13.00
N ALA A 258 -19.13 8.60 12.80
CA ALA A 258 -18.12 8.87 13.81
C ALA A 258 -18.73 9.58 15.04
N ARG A 259 -19.66 10.52 14.83
CA ARG A 259 -20.38 11.23 15.90
C ARG A 259 -21.29 10.30 16.68
N GLU A 260 -22.10 9.47 16.01
CA GLU A 260 -22.96 8.46 16.66
C GLU A 260 -22.15 7.50 17.56
N LYS A 261 -20.99 7.03 17.07
CA LYS A 261 -20.08 6.19 17.86
C LYS A 261 -19.47 6.93 19.06
N ALA A 262 -19.22 8.22 18.94
CA ALA A 262 -18.70 9.03 20.05
C ALA A 262 -19.76 9.21 21.15
N GLU A 263 -21.02 9.44 20.79
CA GLU A 263 -22.14 9.57 21.72
C GLU A 263 -22.41 8.26 22.48
N THR A 264 -22.43 7.13 21.78
CA THR A 264 -22.66 5.81 22.40
C THR A 264 -21.56 5.47 23.42
N ALA A 265 -20.31 5.85 23.14
CA ALA A 265 -19.18 5.63 24.04
C ALA A 265 -19.16 6.57 25.27
N GLN A 266 -19.89 7.69 25.23
CA GLN A 266 -20.06 8.57 26.40
C GLN A 266 -21.23 8.13 27.29
N ALA A 267 -22.19 7.39 26.72
CA ALA A 267 -23.34 6.85 27.42
C ALA A 267 -23.09 5.48 28.09
N SER A 268 -21.92 4.87 27.86
CA SER A 268 -21.50 3.57 28.42
C SER A 268 -20.40 3.75 29.46
#